data_AF-A0AAU3D444-F1
#
_entry.id   AF-A0AAU3D444-F1
#
_cell.length_a   1.000
_cell.length_b   1.000
_cell.length_c   1.000
_cell.angle_alpha   90.00
_cell.angle_beta   90.00
_cell.angle_gamma   90.00
#
_symmetry.space_group_name_H-M   'P 1'
#
loop_
_entity.id
_entity.type
_entity.pdbx_description
1 polymer ?
#
loop_
_entity_poly.entity_id
_entity_poly.type
_entity_poly.pdbx_seq_one_letter_code
_entity_poly.pdbx_strand_id
1 'polypeptide(L)'
;MPYLIPSRTPLTPDQVERGFDYLLALQMGGGGAVAGRAEADPELAFILLRLAEDIVWPVTAVDAETDLCADSFALDEVGCVLLSTLRDWARDSPTTAVPGIARSIIRFMVSVVPDPDHEDFADTLEASRDAHLGVAHAVLSAPGAHR
;
A
#
# COMPACT_ATOMS: atom_id res chain seq x y z
N MET A 1 24.87 -1.91 -6.92
CA MET A 1 24.55 -2.51 -5.61
C MET A 1 23.07 -2.82 -5.66
N PRO A 2 22.63 -4.10 -5.64
CA PRO A 2 21.20 -4.38 -5.59
C PRO A 2 20.69 -3.79 -4.28
N TYR A 3 19.67 -2.94 -4.35
CA TYR A 3 19.02 -2.43 -3.16
C TYR A 3 18.37 -3.62 -2.47
N LEU A 4 19.05 -4.16 -1.46
CA LEU A 4 18.41 -5.06 -0.51
C LEU A 4 17.26 -4.26 0.09
N ILE A 5 16.03 -4.63 -0.28
CA ILE A 5 14.82 -4.18 0.40
C ILE A 5 15.10 -4.41 1.88
N PRO A 6 15.18 -3.35 2.72
CA PRO A 6 15.31 -3.56 4.15
C PRO A 6 14.16 -4.47 4.55
N SER A 7 14.45 -5.62 5.17
CA SER A 7 13.42 -6.52 5.67
C SER A 7 12.57 -5.75 6.68
N ARG A 8 11.45 -5.19 6.23
CA ARG A 8 10.51 -4.47 7.09
C ARG A 8 9.66 -5.50 7.79
N THR A 9 9.31 -5.21 9.04
CA THR A 9 8.28 -5.99 9.74
C THR A 9 7.03 -5.97 8.87
N PRO A 10 6.54 -7.14 8.41
CA PRO A 10 5.31 -7.19 7.63
C PRO A 10 4.14 -6.73 8.49
N LEU A 11 3.10 -6.20 7.85
CA LEU A 11 1.84 -5.93 8.52
C LEU A 11 1.26 -7.22 9.10
N THR A 12 0.63 -7.13 10.26
CA THR A 12 -0.16 -8.24 10.80
C THR A 12 -1.42 -8.45 9.96
N PRO A 13 -2.04 -9.64 9.97
CA PRO A 13 -3.30 -9.88 9.27
C PRO A 13 -4.37 -8.84 9.62
N ASP A 14 -4.57 -8.52 10.90
CA ASP A 14 -5.50 -7.48 11.36
C ASP A 14 -5.18 -6.09 10.81
N GLN A 15 -3.90 -5.73 10.64
CA GLN A 15 -3.50 -4.46 10.03
C GLN A 15 -3.81 -4.46 8.53
N VAL A 16 -3.56 -5.57 7.83
CA VAL A 16 -3.91 -5.74 6.41
C VAL A 16 -5.42 -5.60 6.22
N GLU A 17 -6.23 -6.32 6.99
CA GLU A 17 -7.70 -6.23 6.92
C GLU A 17 -8.19 -4.80 7.16
N ARG A 18 -7.73 -4.15 8.24
CA ARG A 18 -8.12 -2.76 8.55
C ARG A 18 -7.81 -1.78 7.44
N GLY A 19 -6.63 -1.90 6.83
CA GLY A 19 -6.21 -1.03 5.74
C GLY A 19 -7.04 -1.24 4.47
N PHE A 20 -7.22 -2.50 4.04
CA PHE A 20 -8.01 -2.81 2.85
C PHE A 20 -9.51 -2.54 3.03
N ASP A 21 -10.08 -2.80 4.21
CA ASP A 21 -11.46 -2.41 4.52
C ASP A 21 -11.68 -0.91 4.37
N TYR A 22 -10.70 -0.10 4.77
CA TYR A 22 -10.76 1.35 4.59
C TYR A 22 -10.69 1.75 3.11
N LEU A 23 -9.80 1.13 2.33
CA LEU A 23 -9.68 1.37 0.89
C LEU A 23 -10.99 1.01 0.15
N LEU A 24 -11.56 -0.16 0.44
CA LEU A 24 -12.83 -0.62 -0.14
C LEU A 24 -13.99 0.31 0.24
N ALA A 25 -14.12 0.68 1.51
CA ALA A 25 -15.16 1.60 1.96
C ALA A 25 -15.05 2.98 1.30
N LEU A 26 -13.81 3.47 1.08
CA LEU A 26 -13.57 4.73 0.40
C LEU A 26 -13.90 4.64 -1.09
N GLN A 27 -13.54 3.54 -1.76
CA GLN A 27 -13.86 3.28 -3.16
C GLN A 27 -15.37 3.25 -3.43
N MET A 28 -16.15 2.64 -2.53
CA MET A 28 -17.61 2.57 -2.61
C MET A 28 -18.33 3.91 -2.32
N GLY A 29 -17.61 5.02 -2.16
CA GLY A 29 -18.18 6.35 -1.95
C GLY A 29 -18.56 6.65 -0.49
N GLY A 30 -18.09 5.86 0.48
CA GLY A 30 -18.39 5.99 1.91
C GLY A 30 -17.78 7.19 2.63
N GLY A 31 -17.50 8.31 1.95
CA GLY A 31 -16.62 9.39 2.43
C GLY A 31 -16.91 9.91 3.85
N GLY A 32 -18.19 10.01 4.25
CA GLY A 32 -18.57 10.44 5.61
C GLY A 32 -18.32 9.39 6.70
N ALA A 33 -18.61 8.12 6.43
CA ALA A 33 -18.34 7.02 7.37
C ALA A 33 -16.84 6.75 7.51
N VAL A 34 -16.11 6.95 6.41
CA VAL A 34 -14.66 6.76 6.30
C VAL A 34 -13.89 7.88 7.04
N ALA A 35 -14.41 9.11 7.06
CA ALA A 35 -13.82 10.20 7.86
C ALA A 35 -13.87 9.90 9.37
N GLY A 36 -14.99 9.42 9.89
CA GLY A 36 -15.11 9.04 11.30
C GLY A 36 -14.19 7.88 11.71
N ARG A 37 -13.95 6.93 10.79
CA ARG A 37 -12.99 5.81 11.02
C ARG A 37 -11.54 6.30 11.06
N ALA A 38 -11.18 7.30 10.26
CA ALA A 38 -9.85 7.89 10.26
C ALA A 38 -9.53 8.63 11.57
N GLU A 39 -10.52 9.30 12.17
CA GLU A 39 -10.37 9.97 13.46
C GLU A 39 -10.31 8.98 14.63
N ALA A 40 -11.01 7.85 14.51
CA ALA A 40 -11.12 6.84 15.56
C ALA A 40 -9.91 5.88 15.64
N ASP A 41 -9.17 5.68 14.54
CA ASP A 41 -8.01 4.79 14.48
C ASP A 41 -6.71 5.58 14.25
N PRO A 42 -5.95 5.88 15.33
CA PRO A 42 -4.69 6.64 15.22
C PRO A 42 -3.57 5.87 14.50
N GLU A 43 -3.69 4.55 14.34
CA GLU A 43 -2.70 3.72 13.65
C GLU A 43 -2.93 3.67 12.14
N LEU A 44 -4.13 4.03 11.68
CA LEU A 44 -4.53 3.84 10.29
C LEU A 44 -3.65 4.59 9.28
N ALA A 45 -3.13 5.77 9.64
CA ALA A 45 -2.17 6.49 8.80
C ALA A 45 -0.89 5.68 8.57
N PHE A 46 -0.38 5.04 9.63
CA PHE A 46 0.79 4.17 9.54
C PHE A 46 0.52 2.91 8.71
N ILE A 47 -0.64 2.27 8.94
CA ILE A 47 -1.06 1.08 8.18
C ILE A 47 -1.15 1.41 6.69
N LEU A 48 -1.81 2.52 6.32
CA LEU A 48 -1.93 2.94 4.93
C LEU A 48 -0.59 3.31 4.31
N LEU A 49 0.34 3.93 5.05
CA LEU A 49 1.70 4.16 4.55
C LEU A 49 2.44 2.86 4.26
N ARG A 50 2.31 1.86 5.14
CA ARG A 50 2.93 0.55 4.93
C ARG A 50 2.31 -0.18 3.74
N LEU A 51 0.98 -0.12 3.57
CA LEU A 51 0.33 -0.63 2.37
C LEU A 51 0.76 0.10 1.10
N ALA A 52 0.88 1.44 1.14
CA ALA A 52 1.40 2.20 0.00
C ALA A 52 2.80 1.72 -0.39
N GLU A 53 3.67 1.49 0.59
CA GLU A 53 5.00 0.94 0.34
C GLU A 53 4.95 -0.47 -0.26
N ASP A 54 4.11 -1.35 0.29
CA ASP A 54 4.01 -2.75 -0.14
C ASP A 54 3.38 -2.89 -1.54
N ILE A 55 2.58 -1.90 -1.98
CA ILE A 55 1.96 -1.84 -3.31
C ILE A 55 2.86 -1.13 -4.33
N VAL A 56 3.46 0.00 -3.96
CA VAL A 56 4.24 0.84 -4.89
C VAL A 56 5.59 0.21 -5.18
N TRP A 57 6.26 -0.34 -4.16
CA TRP A 57 7.64 -0.82 -4.31
C TRP A 57 7.77 -1.97 -5.32
N PRO A 58 6.96 -3.03 -5.30
CA PRO A 58 7.10 -4.14 -6.26
C PRO A 58 6.88 -3.74 -7.72
N VAL A 59 6.15 -2.64 -7.96
CA VAL A 59 5.87 -2.14 -9.30
C VAL A 59 6.96 -1.20 -9.79
N THR A 60 7.52 -0.40 -8.88
CA THR A 60 8.37 0.74 -9.25
C THR A 60 9.85 0.46 -9.09
N ALA A 61 10.23 -0.40 -8.15
CA ALA A 61 11.63 -0.61 -7.82
C ALA A 61 12.38 -1.30 -8.96
N VAL A 62 13.56 -0.79 -9.29
CA VAL A 62 14.49 -1.49 -10.19
C VAL A 62 15.18 -2.62 -9.42
N ASP A 63 14.94 -3.85 -9.86
CA ASP A 63 15.58 -5.06 -9.33
C ASP A 63 16.58 -5.68 -10.33
N ALA A 64 17.08 -6.89 -10.00
CA ALA A 64 18.07 -7.58 -10.82
C ALA A 64 17.45 -8.19 -12.10
N GLU A 65 16.15 -8.43 -12.10
CA GLU A 65 15.38 -8.96 -13.23
C GLU A 65 14.86 -7.87 -14.17
N THR A 66 14.87 -6.61 -13.73
CA THR A 66 14.37 -5.44 -14.47
C THR A 66 15.28 -5.09 -15.66
N ASP A 67 14.67 -4.83 -16.83
CA ASP A 67 15.40 -4.26 -17.97
C ASP A 67 15.86 -2.83 -17.65
N LEU A 68 17.17 -2.61 -17.70
CA LEU A 68 17.78 -1.36 -17.26
C LEU A 68 17.71 -0.31 -18.38
N CYS A 69 16.79 0.63 -18.24
CA CYS A 69 16.59 1.72 -19.18
C CYS A 69 16.19 3.01 -18.46
N ALA A 70 16.14 4.13 -19.19
CA ALA A 70 15.77 5.41 -18.61
C ALA A 70 14.38 5.39 -17.96
N ASP A 71 13.45 4.63 -18.53
CA ASP A 71 12.08 4.53 -18.05
C ASP A 71 11.98 3.74 -16.74
N SER A 72 12.75 2.65 -16.57
CA SER A 72 12.76 1.89 -15.33
C SER A 72 13.41 2.67 -14.17
N PHE A 73 14.48 3.41 -14.43
CA PHE A 73 15.04 4.35 -13.43
C PHE A 73 14.08 5.50 -13.11
N ALA A 74 13.38 6.03 -14.10
CA ALA A 74 12.37 7.07 -13.87
C ALA A 74 11.21 6.55 -13.03
N LEU A 75 10.78 5.31 -13.25
CA LEU A 75 9.71 4.67 -12.48
C LEU A 75 10.12 4.43 -11.02
N ASP A 76 11.35 3.96 -10.77
CA ASP A 76 11.94 3.80 -9.43
C ASP A 76 11.96 5.11 -8.65
N GLU A 77 12.42 6.19 -9.30
CA GLU A 77 12.45 7.52 -8.70
C GLU A 77 11.03 8.05 -8.43
N VAL A 78 10.07 7.83 -9.35
CA VAL A 78 8.67 8.19 -9.13
C VAL A 78 8.08 7.46 -7.92
N GLY A 79 8.37 6.16 -7.77
CA GLY A 79 7.99 5.38 -6.59
C GLY A 79 8.57 5.97 -5.30
N CYS A 80 9.85 6.31 -5.31
CA CYS A 80 10.54 6.92 -4.17
C CYS A 80 9.97 8.29 -3.80
N VAL A 81 9.71 9.16 -4.78
CA VAL A 81 9.12 10.49 -4.59
C VAL A 81 7.71 10.39 -4.05
N LEU A 82 6.87 9.50 -4.61
CA LEU A 82 5.51 9.27 -4.14
C LEU A 82 5.52 8.86 -2.66
N LEU A 83 6.27 7.82 -2.31
CA LEU A 83 6.32 7.31 -0.93
C LEU A 83 6.87 8.35 0.05
N SER A 84 7.88 9.11 -0.34
CA SER A 84 8.43 10.19 0.49
C SER A 84 7.38 11.30 0.72
N THR A 85 6.67 11.69 -0.33
CA THR A 85 5.58 12.68 -0.25
C THR A 85 4.46 12.21 0.67
N LEU A 86 4.06 10.93 0.60
CA LEU A 86 3.03 10.38 1.49
C LEU A 86 3.48 10.37 2.95
N ARG A 87 4.76 10.03 3.23
CA ARG A 87 5.32 10.06 4.60
C ARG A 87 5.38 11.47 5.16
N ASP A 88 5.81 12.44 4.35
CA ASP A 88 5.84 13.84 4.76
C ASP A 88 4.42 14.37 4.99
N TRP A 89 3.46 14.00 4.14
CA TRP A 89 2.06 14.36 4.35
C TRP A 89 1.49 13.76 5.65
N ALA A 90 1.80 12.50 5.96
CA ALA A 90 1.42 11.88 7.22
C ALA A 90 1.99 12.59 8.44
N ARG A 91 3.22 13.10 8.34
CA ARG A 91 3.89 13.85 9.40
C ARG A 91 3.27 15.23 9.58
N ASP A 92 3.05 15.95 8.48
CA ASP A 92 2.75 17.38 8.49
C ASP A 92 1.25 17.69 8.52
N SER A 93 0.39 16.76 8.13
CA SER A 93 -1.08 16.95 8.17
C SER A 93 -1.84 15.68 8.58
N PRO A 94 -1.72 15.24 9.85
CA PRO A 94 -2.29 13.98 10.32
C PRO A 94 -3.80 13.84 10.09
N THR A 95 -4.55 14.95 10.16
CA THR A 95 -6.01 14.98 9.98
C THR A 95 -6.46 14.72 8.54
N THR A 96 -5.61 14.98 7.55
CA THR A 96 -5.92 14.77 6.13
C THR A 96 -5.13 13.63 5.50
N ALA A 97 -4.09 13.15 6.19
CA ALA A 97 -3.19 12.12 5.71
C ALA A 97 -3.92 10.81 5.40
N VAL A 98 -4.76 10.30 6.30
CA VAL A 98 -5.45 9.01 6.12
C VAL A 98 -6.27 8.97 4.80
N PRO A 99 -7.26 9.85 4.58
CA PRO A 99 -8.02 9.83 3.34
C PRO A 99 -7.17 10.29 2.13
N GLY A 100 -6.10 11.06 2.35
CA GLY A 100 -5.14 11.45 1.31
C GLY A 100 -4.35 10.27 0.76
N ILE A 101 -3.69 9.53 1.65
CA ILE A 101 -2.89 8.35 1.35
C ILE A 101 -3.76 7.27 0.70
N ALA A 102 -4.95 7.00 1.25
CA ALA A 102 -5.88 6.03 0.69
C ALA A 102 -6.27 6.35 -0.76
N ARG A 103 -6.59 7.61 -1.06
CA ARG A 103 -6.89 8.04 -2.44
C ARG A 103 -5.68 7.91 -3.36
N SER A 104 -4.47 8.20 -2.86
CA SER A 104 -3.24 8.04 -3.62
C SER A 104 -2.96 6.56 -3.96
N ILE A 105 -3.17 5.64 -3.02
CA ILE A 105 -3.07 4.19 -3.25
C ILE A 105 -4.07 3.74 -4.32
N ILE A 106 -5.35 4.10 -4.14
CA ILE A 106 -6.41 3.76 -5.10
C ILE A 106 -6.05 4.26 -6.50
N ARG A 107 -5.66 5.54 -6.61
CA ARG A 107 -5.28 6.14 -7.89
C ARG A 107 -4.07 5.47 -8.52
N PHE A 108 -3.07 5.12 -7.72
CA PHE A 108 -1.89 4.39 -8.19
C PHE A 108 -2.28 3.03 -8.76
N MET A 109 -3.04 2.23 -8.01
CA MET A 109 -3.49 0.92 -8.46
C MET A 109 -4.34 0.99 -9.74
N VAL A 110 -5.28 1.93 -9.85
CA VAL A 110 -6.06 2.15 -11.08
C VAL A 110 -5.16 2.51 -12.27
N SER A 111 -4.08 3.25 -12.04
CA SER A 111 -3.20 3.73 -13.12
C SER A 111 -2.17 2.68 -13.56
N VAL A 112 -1.79 1.77 -12.66
CA VAL A 112 -0.73 0.77 -12.83
C VAL A 112 -1.28 -0.61 -13.19
N VAL A 113 -2.51 -0.92 -12.79
CA VAL A 113 -3.22 -2.13 -13.18
C VAL A 113 -4.25 -1.74 -14.25
N PRO A 114 -3.86 -1.43 -15.51
CA PRO A 114 -4.80 -1.48 -16.60
C PRO A 114 -5.01 -2.96 -16.92
N ASP A 115 -5.89 -3.62 -16.17
CA ASP A 115 -6.44 -4.87 -16.64
C ASP A 115 -7.63 -4.53 -17.56
N PRO A 116 -7.50 -4.69 -18.89
CA PRO A 116 -8.61 -4.45 -19.81
C PRO A 116 -9.78 -5.41 -19.60
N ASP A 117 -9.59 -6.50 -18.85
CA ASP A 117 -10.59 -7.54 -18.60
C ASP A 117 -11.21 -7.47 -17.17
N HIS A 118 -10.74 -6.57 -16.28
CA HIS A 118 -11.37 -6.34 -14.96
C HIS A 118 -12.22 -5.07 -14.95
N GLU A 119 -13.53 -5.22 -15.13
CA GLU A 119 -14.48 -4.11 -15.03
C GLU A 119 -14.69 -3.62 -13.58
N ASP A 120 -14.27 -4.38 -12.55
CA ASP A 120 -14.41 -3.98 -11.14
C ASP A 120 -13.07 -3.81 -10.41
N PHE A 121 -12.77 -2.57 -10.02
CA PHE A 121 -11.61 -2.23 -9.20
C PHE A 121 -11.75 -2.74 -7.75
N ALA A 122 -12.97 -2.97 -7.26
CA ALA A 122 -13.19 -3.58 -5.95
C ALA A 122 -12.61 -5.01 -5.91
N ASP A 123 -12.85 -5.81 -6.95
CA ASP A 123 -12.28 -7.16 -7.09
C ASP A 123 -10.74 -7.12 -7.10
N THR A 124 -10.15 -6.10 -7.75
CA THR A 124 -8.69 -5.90 -7.75
C THR A 124 -8.16 -5.58 -6.34
N LEU A 125 -8.87 -4.76 -5.57
CA LEU A 125 -8.50 -4.47 -4.18
C LEU A 125 -8.68 -5.71 -3.29
N GLU A 126 -9.71 -6.52 -3.51
CA GLU A 126 -9.93 -7.77 -2.78
C GLU A 126 -8.84 -8.81 -3.09
N ALA A 127 -8.48 -9.00 -4.35
CA ALA A 127 -7.37 -9.87 -4.73
C ALA A 127 -6.03 -9.40 -4.12
N SER A 128 -5.80 -8.08 -4.09
CA SER A 128 -4.62 -7.50 -3.44
C SER A 128 -4.64 -7.75 -1.93
N ARG A 129 -5.80 -7.60 -1.27
CA ARG A 129 -5.98 -7.94 0.15
C ARG A 129 -5.62 -9.38 0.43
N ASP A 130 -6.15 -10.33 -0.33
CA ASP A 130 -5.90 -11.76 -0.15
C ASP A 130 -4.42 -12.11 -0.33
N ALA A 131 -3.75 -11.50 -1.30
CA ALA A 131 -2.31 -11.65 -1.48
C ALA A 131 -1.51 -11.15 -0.27
N HIS A 132 -1.83 -9.96 0.26
CA HIS A 132 -1.17 -9.40 1.44
C HIS A 132 -1.46 -10.23 2.71
N LEU A 133 -2.67 -10.77 2.86
CA LEU A 133 -3.02 -11.67 3.96
C LEU A 133 -2.22 -12.98 3.89
N GLY A 134 -2.07 -13.56 2.70
CA GLY A 134 -1.23 -14.74 2.48
C GLY A 134 0.20 -14.53 2.95
N VAL A 135 0.80 -13.38 2.64
CA VAL A 135 2.14 -12.99 3.09
C VAL A 135 2.19 -12.82 4.61
N ALA A 136 1.24 -12.08 5.19
CA ALA A 136 1.19 -11.85 6.63
C ALA A 136 1.07 -13.16 7.43
N HIS A 137 0.21 -14.08 6.99
CA HIS A 137 0.05 -15.40 7.62
C HIS A 137 1.30 -16.27 7.47
N ALA A 138 1.95 -16.24 6.30
CA ALA A 138 3.18 -17.00 6.08
C ALA A 138 4.32 -16.56 7.01
N VAL A 139 4.47 -15.25 7.24
CA VAL A 139 5.52 -14.73 8.14
C VAL A 139 5.21 -15.05 9.60
N LEU A 140 3.95 -14.96 10.04
CA LEU A 140 3.55 -15.36 11.39
C LEU A 140 3.75 -16.86 11.64
N SER A 141 3.53 -17.68 10.61
CA SER A 141 3.70 -19.13 10.69
C SER A 141 5.15 -19.60 10.54
N ALA A 142 6.09 -18.69 10.23
CA ALA A 142 7.49 -19.03 10.07
C ALA A 142 8.11 -19.41 11.42
N PRO A 143 8.83 -20.55 11.51
CA PRO A 143 9.41 -21.04 12.76
C PRO A 143 10.58 -20.15 13.19
N GLY A 144 10.29 -19.14 14.02
CA GLY A 144 11.29 -18.22 14.56
C GLY A 144 10.77 -17.14 15.51
N ALA A 145 9.45 -16.92 15.63
CA ALA A 145 8.87 -15.87 16.45
C ALA A 145 8.74 -16.19 17.96
N HIS A 146 9.35 -17.27 18.44
CA HIS A 146 9.46 -17.58 19.86
C HIS A 146 10.92 -17.78 20.27
N ARG A 147 11.58 -16.70 20.69
CA ARG A 147 12.61 -16.80 21.72
C ARG A 147 12.71 -15.51 22.54
#